data_AF-A0A6L8GAL5-F1
#
_entry.id   AF-A0A6L8GAL5-F1
#
_cell.length_a   1.000
_cell.length_b   1.000
_cell.length_c   1.000
_cell.angle_alpha   90.00
_cell.angle_beta   90.00
_cell.angle_gamma   90.00
#
_symmetry.space_group_name_H-M   'P 1'
#
loop_
_entity.id
_entity.type
_entity.pdbx_description
1 polymer ?
#
loop_
_entity_poly.entity_id
_entity_poly.type
_entity_poly.pdbx_seq_one_letter_code
_entity_poly.pdbx_strand_id
1 'polypeptide(L)'
;MDASDDWQDTVRHVLRELGTSISAWHEACDAMGPPLAFLALIVMDRNRFHPKSPVLNPGGVLRAFTARAREGRLDLARSVAGIRHRTRKGLQPKGPDRPHRPS
;
A
#
# COMPACT_ATOMS: atom_id res chain seq x y z
N MET A 1 23.63 -1.93 17.84
CA MET A 1 22.45 -1.61 17.03
C MET A 1 21.27 -2.23 17.74
N ASP A 2 20.42 -1.40 18.35
CA ASP A 2 19.19 -1.87 18.99
C ASP A 2 18.16 -2.24 17.90
N ALA A 3 17.30 -3.22 18.14
CA ALA A 3 16.21 -3.60 17.23
C ALA A 3 15.26 -2.41 16.95
N SER A 4 15.16 -1.48 17.90
CA SER A 4 14.42 -0.23 17.74
C SER A 4 15.04 0.70 16.69
N ASP A 5 16.38 0.75 16.60
CA ASP A 5 17.11 1.59 15.64
C ASP A 5 16.97 1.03 14.21
N ASP A 6 17.09 -0.29 14.07
CA ASP A 6 16.95 -0.99 12.77
C ASP A 6 15.57 -0.78 12.13
N TRP A 7 14.52 -0.84 12.95
CA TRP A 7 13.15 -0.57 12.48
C TRP A 7 12.96 0.88 12.04
N GLN A 8 13.49 1.85 12.79
CA GLN A 8 13.37 3.26 12.43
C GLN A 8 14.10 3.57 11.12
N ASP A 9 15.28 2.99 10.90
CA ASP A 9 16.03 3.15 9.66
C ASP A 9 15.30 2.52 8.47
N THR A 10 14.71 1.34 8.67
CA THR A 10 13.86 0.68 7.67
C THR A 10 12.69 1.58 7.25
N VAL A 11 11.96 2.15 8.22
CA VAL A 11 10.85 3.06 7.92
C VAL A 11 11.34 4.31 7.18
N ARG A 12 12.45 4.92 7.60
CA ARG A 12 13.01 6.09 6.92
C ARG A 12 13.36 5.80 5.46
N HIS A 13 13.91 4.61 5.19
CA HIS A 13 14.19 4.15 3.84
C HIS A 13 12.91 4.07 3.00
N VAL A 14 11.89 3.37 3.49
CA VAL A 14 10.59 3.21 2.81
C VAL A 14 9.92 4.56 2.57
N LEU A 15 9.93 5.48 3.55
CA LEU A 15 9.36 6.81 3.38
C LEU A 15 10.05 7.60 2.26
N ARG A 16 11.37 7.47 2.14
CA ARG A 16 12.14 8.11 1.06
C ARG A 16 11.77 7.55 -0.30
N GLU A 17 11.67 6.23 -0.45
CA GLU A 17 11.27 5.57 -1.70
C GLU A 17 9.84 5.90 -2.13
N LEU A 18 8.97 6.14 -1.16
CA LEU A 18 7.58 6.54 -1.37
C LEU A 18 7.40 8.06 -1.50
N GLY A 19 8.46 8.87 -1.31
CA GLY A 19 8.35 10.33 -1.34
C GLY A 19 7.39 10.87 -0.27
N THR A 20 7.36 10.25 0.91
CA THR A 20 6.49 10.61 2.04
C THR A 20 7.32 11.22 3.18
N SER A 21 6.75 12.15 3.92
CA SER A 21 7.46 12.82 5.03
C SER A 21 7.38 12.02 6.33
N ILE A 22 8.41 12.18 7.18
CA ILE A 22 8.42 11.62 8.53
C ILE A 22 7.27 12.15 9.41
N SER A 23 6.83 13.39 9.17
CA SER A 23 5.67 13.96 9.86
C SER A 23 4.37 13.24 9.50
N ALA A 24 4.17 12.88 8.22
CA ALA A 24 2.99 12.11 7.82
C ALA A 24 3.01 10.68 8.40
N TRP A 25 4.21 10.11 8.58
CA TRP A 25 4.39 8.84 9.28
C TRP A 25 4.01 8.94 10.77
N HIS A 26 4.49 9.95 11.49
CA HIS A 26 4.12 10.15 12.90
C HIS A 26 2.61 10.32 13.07
N GLU A 27 1.97 11.15 12.23
CA GLU A 27 0.51 11.31 12.26
C GLU A 27 -0.26 10.00 12.02
N ALA A 28 0.26 9.14 11.13
CA ALA A 28 -0.30 7.82 10.89
C ALA A 28 -0.12 6.90 12.10
N CYS A 29 1.07 6.86 12.70
CA CYS A 29 1.34 6.12 13.93
C CYS A 29 0.42 6.55 15.07
N ASP A 30 0.20 7.84 15.25
CA ASP A 30 -0.71 8.36 16.28
C ASP A 30 -2.15 7.93 16.04
N ALA A 31 -2.57 7.80 14.77
CA ALA A 31 -3.94 7.45 14.41
C ALA A 31 -4.26 5.94 14.48
N MET A 32 -3.29 5.07 14.16
CA MET A 32 -3.55 3.63 14.02
C MET A 32 -2.48 2.71 14.64
N GLY A 33 -1.44 3.28 15.25
CA GLY A 33 -0.29 2.55 15.77
C GLY A 33 0.75 2.20 14.68
N PRO A 34 2.04 2.04 15.07
CA PRO A 34 3.11 1.76 14.11
C PRO A 34 2.92 0.53 13.21
N PRO A 35 2.41 -0.63 13.69
CA PRO A 35 2.22 -1.79 12.83
C PRO A 35 1.21 -1.57 11.70
N LEU A 36 0.08 -0.91 11.99
CA LEU A 36 -0.94 -0.63 10.98
C LEU A 36 -0.50 0.51 10.06
N ALA A 37 0.22 1.51 10.57
CA ALA A 37 0.82 2.57 9.76
C ALA A 37 1.82 1.98 8.76
N PHE A 38 2.65 1.02 9.18
CA PHE A 38 3.57 0.33 8.27
C PHE A 38 2.83 -0.50 7.23
N LEU A 39 1.80 -1.27 7.63
CA LEU A 39 0.96 -2.00 6.67
C LEU A 39 0.30 -1.05 5.65
N ALA A 40 -0.13 0.13 6.08
CA ALA A 40 -0.63 1.18 5.20
C ALA A 40 0.41 1.61 4.16
N LEU A 41 1.69 1.77 4.54
CA LEU A 41 2.78 2.05 3.59
C LEU A 41 2.94 0.92 2.56
N ILE A 42 2.91 -0.34 3.00
CA ILE A 42 3.04 -1.50 2.09
C ILE A 42 1.85 -1.61 1.13
N VAL A 43 0.63 -1.40 1.63
CA VAL A 43 -0.59 -1.37 0.80
C VAL A 43 -0.51 -0.26 -0.24
N MET A 44 -0.05 0.92 0.18
CA MET A 44 0.13 2.08 -0.67
C MET A 44 1.18 1.84 -1.75
N ASP A 45 2.35 1.35 -1.37
CA ASP A 45 3.44 1.01 -2.30
C ASP A 45 2.96 0.05 -3.38
N ARG A 46 2.30 -1.04 -2.97
CA ARG A 46 1.79 -2.03 -3.93
C ARG A 46 0.74 -1.45 -4.88
N ASN A 47 -0.06 -0.49 -4.39
CA ASN A 47 -1.08 0.18 -5.17
C ASN A 47 -0.53 1.30 -6.09
N ARG A 48 0.75 1.69 -6.01
CA ARG A 48 1.39 2.55 -7.02
C ARG A 48 1.27 1.95 -8.43
N PHE A 49 1.29 0.63 -8.50
CA PHE A 49 1.18 -0.15 -9.74
C PHE A 49 -0.22 -0.70 -9.99
N HIS A 50 -1.25 -0.12 -9.37
CA HIS A 50 -2.62 -0.57 -9.60
C HIS A 50 -3.05 -0.30 -11.05
N PRO A 51 -3.54 -1.31 -11.80
CA PRO A 51 -3.74 -1.19 -13.25
C PRO A 51 -4.86 -0.21 -13.66
N LYS A 52 -5.77 0.12 -12.73
CA LYS A 52 -6.90 1.03 -13.00
C LYS A 52 -6.86 2.35 -12.21
N SER A 53 -6.09 2.39 -11.13
CA SER A 53 -6.17 3.49 -10.15
C SER A 53 -4.86 3.56 -9.37
N PRO A 54 -3.74 3.83 -10.05
CA PRO A 54 -2.43 3.87 -9.42
C PRO A 54 -2.37 4.95 -8.35
N VAL A 55 -1.66 4.67 -7.26
CA VAL A 55 -1.30 5.69 -6.28
C VAL A 55 -0.23 6.60 -6.89
N LEU A 56 -0.61 7.84 -7.20
CA LEU A 56 0.29 8.84 -7.79
C LEU A 56 1.00 9.69 -6.73
N ASN A 57 0.34 9.94 -5.60
CA ASN A 57 0.87 10.72 -4.49
C ASN A 57 0.80 9.90 -3.19
N PRO A 58 1.86 9.15 -2.86
CA PRO A 58 1.88 8.33 -1.65
C PRO A 58 1.69 9.17 -0.38
N GLY A 59 2.34 10.32 -0.26
CA GLY A 59 2.17 11.19 0.91
C GLY A 59 0.73 11.71 1.10
N GLY A 60 0.00 11.94 0.01
CA GLY A 60 -1.43 12.28 0.05
C GLY A 60 -2.30 11.09 0.45
N VAL A 61 -2.00 9.89 -0.07
CA VAL A 61 -2.72 8.66 0.27
C VAL A 61 -2.51 8.27 1.74
N LEU A 62 -1.30 8.38 2.27
CA LEU A 62 -1.06 8.10 3.69
C LEU A 62 -1.90 9.02 4.58
N ARG A 63 -1.95 10.33 4.28
CA ARG A 63 -2.82 11.26 5.01
C ARG A 63 -4.30 10.92 4.90
N ALA A 64 -4.76 10.47 3.72
CA ALA A 64 -6.13 9.99 3.55
C ALA A 64 -6.40 8.72 4.36
N PHE A 65 -5.43 7.81 4.48
CA PHE A 65 -5.53 6.65 5.37
C PHE A 65 -5.57 7.06 6.83
N THR A 66 -4.72 7.99 7.26
CA THR A 66 -4.72 8.57 8.61
C THR A 66 -6.08 9.17 8.95
N ALA A 67 -6.66 9.99 8.06
CA ALA A 67 -7.99 10.57 8.26
C ALA A 67 -9.06 9.48 8.44
N ARG A 68 -9.08 8.47 7.55
CA ARG A 68 -10.02 7.34 7.66
C ARG A 68 -9.81 6.50 8.92
N ALA A 69 -8.57 6.33 9.38
CA ALA A 69 -8.28 5.60 10.60
C ALA A 69 -8.85 6.32 11.83
N ARG A 70 -8.66 7.65 11.91
CA ARG A 70 -9.25 8.49 12.97
C ARG A 70 -10.78 8.43 12.97
N GLU A 71 -11.40 8.25 11.81
CA GLU A 71 -12.85 8.10 11.65
C GLU A 71 -13.35 6.66 11.87
N GLY A 72 -12.47 5.68 12.10
CA GLY A 72 -12.84 4.26 12.20
C GLY A 72 -13.31 3.64 10.88
N ARG A 73 -12.94 4.24 9.74
CA ARG A 73 -13.38 3.85 8.38
C ARG A 73 -12.27 3.20 7.54
N LEU A 74 -11.05 3.11 8.07
CA LEU A 74 -9.95 2.48 7.35
C LEU A 74 -10.03 0.95 7.44
N ASP A 75 -10.15 0.28 6.29
CA ASP A 75 -10.17 -1.18 6.18
C ASP A 75 -8.94 -1.70 5.40
N LEU A 76 -7.85 -1.92 6.14
CA LEU A 76 -6.61 -2.46 5.58
C LEU A 76 -6.74 -3.94 5.20
N ALA A 77 -7.59 -4.71 5.89
CA ALA A 77 -7.81 -6.12 5.59
C ALA A 77 -8.43 -6.31 4.20
N ARG A 78 -9.47 -5.52 3.87
CA ARG A 78 -10.05 -5.47 2.53
C ARG A 78 -9.05 -5.02 1.49
N SER A 79 -8.21 -4.03 1.81
CA SER A 79 -7.15 -3.55 0.91
C SER A 79 -6.16 -4.66 0.55
N VAL A 80 -5.70 -5.42 1.55
CA VAL A 80 -4.82 -6.59 1.38
C VAL A 80 -5.51 -7.71 0.59
N ALA A 81 -6.78 -8.02 0.90
CA ALA A 81 -7.55 -9.02 0.17
C ALA A 81 -7.67 -8.65 -1.33
N GLY A 82 -7.92 -7.38 -1.63
CA GLY A 82 -7.94 -6.85 -2.99
C GLY A 82 -6.60 -7.02 -3.72
N ILE A 83 -5.48 -6.71 -3.04
CA ILE A 83 -4.14 -6.94 -3.57
C ILE A 83 -3.92 -8.43 -3.88
N ARG A 84 -4.21 -9.32 -2.92
CA ARG A 84 -4.03 -10.78 -3.09
C ARG A 84 -4.83 -11.32 -4.26
N HIS A 85 -6.10 -10.92 -4.38
CA HIS A 85 -6.97 -11.33 -5.50
C HIS A 85 -6.37 -10.92 -6.85
N ARG A 86 -5.89 -9.67 -6.98
CA ARG A 86 -5.27 -9.18 -8.22
C ARG A 86 -3.96 -9.89 -8.54
N THR A 87 -3.09 -10.08 -7.55
CA THR A 87 -1.81 -10.78 -7.75
C THR A 87 -2.07 -12.21 -8.24
N ARG A 88 -3.02 -12.94 -7.63
CA ARG A 88 -3.40 -14.28 -8.10
C ARG A 88 -3.95 -14.28 -9.53
N LYS A 89 -4.74 -13.27 -9.91
CA LYS A 89 -5.24 -13.13 -11.28
C LYS A 89 -4.12 -12.83 -12.28
N GLY A 90 -3.12 -12.05 -11.89
CA GLY A 90 -1.93 -11.76 -12.72
C GLY A 90 -1.00 -12.96 -12.90
N LEU A 91 -1.00 -13.91 -11.96
CA LEU A 91 -0.25 -15.18 -12.02
C LEU A 91 -0.96 -16.25 -12.86
N GLN A 92 -2.25 -16.10 -13.15
CA GLN A 92 -2.93 -17.01 -14.07
C GLN A 92 -2.35 -16.77 -15.47
N PRO A 93 -1.80 -17.79 -16.15
CA PRO A 93 -1.31 -17.62 -17.50
C PRO A 93 -2.45 -17.07 -18.37
N LYS A 94 -2.16 -16.09 -19.24
CA LYS A 94 -3.11 -15.74 -20.31
C LYS A 94 -3.41 -17.06 -21.03
N GLY A 95 -4.65 -17.53 -20.93
CA GLY A 95 -5.10 -18.72 -21.67
C GLY A 95 -4.77 -18.53 -23.16
N PRO A 96 -4.57 -19.63 -23.91
CA PRO A 96 -4.16 -19.53 -25.31
C PRO A 96 -5.09 -18.57 -26.05
N ASP A 97 -4.50 -17.68 -26.86
CA ASP A 97 -5.25 -16.80 -27.76
C ASP A 97 -6.22 -17.69 -28.53
N ARG A 98 -7.53 -17.47 -28.32
CA ARG A 98 -8.53 -18.20 -29.10
C ARG A 98 -8.30 -17.79 -30.55
N PRO A 99 -8.08 -18.74 -31.47
CA PRO A 99 -7.95 -18.39 -32.87
C PRO A 99 -9.20 -17.66 -33.31
N HIS A 100 -9.00 -16.53 -33.99
CA HIS A 100 -10.06 -15.79 -34.64
C HIS A 100 -10.75 -16.75 -35.62
N ARG A 101 -12.01 -17.10 -35.34
CA ARG A 101 -12.81 -17.94 -36.22
C ARG A 101 -13.32 -17.04 -37.35
N PRO A 102 -12.83 -17.15 -38.59
CA PRO A 102 -13.44 -16.41 -39.69
C PRO A 102 -14.89 -16.90 -39.88
N SER A 103 -15.77 -15.95 -40.20
CA SER A 103 -17.20 -16.14 -40.45
C SER A 103 -17.46 -16.98 -41.70
#